data_AF-A0A3D2V4U8-F1
#
_entry.id   AF-A0A3D2V4U8-F1
#
_cell.length_a   1.000
_cell.length_b   1.000
_cell.length_c   1.000
_cell.angle_alpha   90.00
_cell.angle_beta   90.00
_cell.angle_gamma   90.00
#
_symmetry.space_group_name_H-M   'P 1'
#
loop_
_entity.id
_entity.type
_entity.pdbx_description
1 polymer ?
#
loop_
_entity_poly.entity_id
_entity_poly.type
_entity_poly.pdbx_seq_one_letter_code
_entity_poly.pdbx_strand_id
1 'polypeptide(L)'
;APYEVADYSHWCFENTGLANGDVFGEHSLHQRVPGGASGHETDKITAQSPPNTQLLAKGLNPDEGGAHMVHYTTDSGGEVFSVGSITWPACILVDDHVAQITKNVIETFTT
;
A
#
# COMPACT_ATOMS: atom_id res chain seq x y z
N ALA A 1 -0.27 11.45 -3.05
CA ALA A 1 0.02 10.93 -4.40
C ALA A 1 -0.52 9.51 -4.48
N PRO A 2 -0.83 8.96 -5.66
CA PRO A 2 -1.20 7.54 -5.76
C PRO A 2 0.01 6.63 -5.55
N TYR A 3 -0.24 5.32 -5.49
CA TYR A 3 0.78 4.27 -5.53
C TYR A 3 0.91 3.72 -6.95
N GLU A 4 2.10 3.21 -7.29
CA GLU A 4 2.38 2.37 -8.44
C GLU A 4 2.69 0.95 -7.97
N VAL A 5 2.09 -0.06 -8.61
CA VAL A 5 2.28 -1.47 -8.26
C VAL A 5 3.69 -1.94 -8.66
N ALA A 6 4.43 -2.49 -7.69
CA ALA A 6 5.75 -3.06 -7.88
C ALA A 6 5.72 -4.59 -8.02
N ASP A 7 4.80 -5.25 -7.31
CA ASP A 7 4.64 -6.70 -7.35
C ASP A 7 3.17 -7.15 -7.26
N TYR A 8 2.52 -7.19 -8.43
CA TYR A 8 1.12 -7.60 -8.58
C TYR A 8 0.87 -9.07 -8.25
N SER A 9 1.92 -9.90 -8.17
CA SER A 9 1.76 -11.34 -7.93
C SER A 9 1.36 -11.65 -6.48
N HIS A 10 1.50 -10.67 -5.59
CA HIS A 10 1.10 -10.80 -4.19
C HIS A 10 -0.44 -10.83 -4.05
N TRP A 11 -0.94 -11.71 -3.18
CA TRP A 11 -2.36 -11.97 -2.96
C TRP A 11 -3.16 -10.72 -2.57
N CYS A 12 -2.52 -9.69 -2.01
CA CYS A 12 -3.20 -8.44 -1.66
C CYS A 12 -3.81 -7.73 -2.87
N PHE A 13 -3.34 -8.02 -4.09
CA PHE A 13 -3.87 -7.47 -5.34
C PHE A 13 -4.95 -8.34 -5.99
N GLU A 14 -5.35 -9.46 -5.38
CA GLU A 14 -6.42 -10.30 -5.92
C GLU A 14 -7.72 -9.50 -6.12
N ASN A 15 -8.39 -9.74 -7.26
CA ASN A 15 -9.64 -9.07 -7.64
C ASN A 15 -9.55 -7.54 -7.81
N THR A 16 -8.35 -6.96 -7.81
CA THR A 16 -8.17 -5.52 -8.11
C THR A 16 -8.14 -5.24 -9.61
N GLY A 17 -7.72 -6.23 -10.42
CA GLY A 17 -7.46 -6.04 -11.85
C GLY A 17 -6.16 -5.29 -12.16
N LEU A 18 -5.36 -4.95 -11.14
CA LEU A 18 -4.09 -4.23 -11.28
C LEU A 18 -2.96 -5.16 -11.76
N ALA A 19 -2.04 -4.59 -12.53
CA ALA A 19 -0.78 -5.18 -12.97
C ALA A 19 0.43 -4.34 -12.52
N ASN A 20 1.65 -4.87 -12.66
CA ASN A 20 2.87 -4.11 -12.39
C ASN A 20 2.93 -2.83 -13.23
N GLY A 21 3.21 -1.71 -12.58
CA GLY A 21 3.23 -0.38 -13.19
C GLY A 21 1.87 0.33 -13.21
N ASP A 22 0.77 -0.34 -12.84
CA ASP A 22 -0.52 0.34 -12.72
C ASP A 22 -0.54 1.26 -11.50
N VAL A 23 -1.31 2.34 -11.62
CA VAL A 23 -1.45 3.40 -10.63
C VAL A 23 -2.80 3.29 -9.93
N PHE A 24 -2.82 3.42 -8.61
CA PHE A 24 -4.05 3.31 -7.81
C PHE A 24 -4.03 4.18 -6.55
N GLY A 25 -5.17 4.32 -5.88
CA GLY A 25 -5.30 5.17 -4.70
C GLY A 25 -5.30 6.65 -5.08
N GLU A 26 -5.99 7.04 -6.15
CA GLU A 26 -6.06 8.43 -6.62
C GLU A 26 -7.13 9.24 -5.88
N HIS A 27 -8.18 8.57 -5.38
CA HIS A 27 -9.31 9.21 -4.72
C HIS A 27 -9.14 9.27 -3.20
N SER A 28 -9.40 10.43 -2.61
CA SER A 28 -9.26 10.67 -1.17
C SER A 28 -10.32 11.63 -0.65
N LEU A 29 -10.78 11.39 0.58
CA LEU A 29 -11.67 12.30 1.31
C LEU A 29 -10.95 13.52 1.91
N HIS A 30 -9.62 13.58 1.86
CA HIS A 30 -8.87 14.73 2.37
C HIS A 30 -9.11 15.99 1.52
N GLN A 31 -9.62 17.05 2.15
CA GLN A 31 -9.92 18.32 1.47
C GLN A 31 -8.81 19.37 1.59
N ARG A 32 -7.88 19.23 2.54
CA ARG A 32 -6.82 20.23 2.81
C ARG A 32 -5.61 20.07 1.91
N VAL A 33 -5.19 18.83 1.68
CA VAL A 33 -4.09 18.47 0.80
C VAL A 33 -4.68 17.48 -0.19
N PRO A 34 -5.02 17.93 -1.42
CA PRO A 34 -5.58 17.04 -2.42
C PRO A 34 -4.53 16.02 -2.84
N GLY A 35 -4.96 14.79 -3.08
CA GLY A 35 -4.16 13.77 -3.70
C GLY A 35 -4.10 12.45 -2.93
N GLY A 36 -3.75 11.42 -3.69
CA GLY A 36 -3.95 10.01 -3.39
C GLY A 36 -3.34 9.42 -2.11
N ALA A 37 -3.52 8.11 -1.98
CA ALA A 37 -3.33 7.32 -0.78
C ALA A 37 -1.93 7.32 -0.15
N SER A 38 -0.89 7.78 -0.86
CA SER A 38 0.48 7.99 -0.35
C SER A 38 0.73 9.48 -0.04
N GLY A 39 0.60 9.88 1.22
CA GLY A 39 0.74 11.27 1.63
C GLY A 39 0.66 11.53 3.13
N HIS A 40 0.77 12.82 3.47
CA HIS A 40 0.92 13.38 4.82
C HIS A 40 2.20 12.95 5.55
N GLU A 41 2.37 11.65 5.79
CA GLU A 41 3.59 11.01 6.28
C GLU A 41 3.76 9.70 5.53
N THR A 42 5.01 9.34 5.24
CA THR A 42 5.34 8.21 4.38
C THR A 42 6.50 7.39 4.94
N ASP A 43 6.20 6.15 5.30
CA ASP A 43 7.20 5.19 5.76
C ASP A 43 7.83 4.46 4.56
N LYS A 44 9.09 4.08 4.72
CA LYS A 44 9.92 3.49 3.65
C LYS A 44 10.70 2.30 4.20
N ILE A 45 11.02 1.36 3.31
CA ILE A 45 12.00 0.30 3.60
C ILE A 45 13.36 0.96 3.80
N THR A 46 14.09 0.55 4.83
CA THR A 46 15.45 1.02 5.12
C THR A 46 16.39 -0.16 5.38
N ALA A 47 17.68 0.13 5.61
CA ALA A 47 18.66 -0.87 5.99
C ALA A 47 18.35 -1.54 7.36
N GLN A 48 17.43 -0.96 8.14
CA GLN A 48 16.99 -1.48 9.43
C GLN A 48 15.68 -2.27 9.33
N SER A 49 15.03 -2.29 8.17
CA SER A 49 13.89 -3.18 7.91
C SER A 49 14.35 -4.65 7.93
N PRO A 50 13.45 -5.59 8.28
CA PRO A 50 13.75 -7.02 8.15
C PRO A 50 14.25 -7.38 6.74
N PRO A 51 15.28 -8.25 6.59
CA PRO A 51 15.92 -8.51 5.29
C PRO A 51 15.00 -9.03 4.18
N ASN A 52 13.88 -9.65 4.54
CA ASN A 52 12.91 -10.23 3.60
C ASN A 52 11.62 -9.40 3.48
N THR A 53 11.66 -8.10 3.81
CA THR A 53 10.53 -7.19 3.56
C THR A 53 10.33 -7.01 2.06
N GLN A 54 9.18 -7.45 1.54
CA GLN A 54 8.81 -7.36 0.13
C GLN A 54 8.16 -6.00 -0.14
N LEU A 55 8.62 -5.31 -1.20
CA LEU A 55 7.97 -4.10 -1.70
C LEU A 55 6.84 -4.48 -2.67
N LEU A 56 5.62 -4.05 -2.38
CA LEU A 56 4.42 -4.40 -3.14
C LEU A 56 3.95 -3.25 -4.04
N ALA A 57 4.03 -2.03 -3.54
CA ALA A 57 3.73 -0.81 -4.28
C ALA A 57 4.49 0.38 -3.71
N LYS A 58 4.70 1.41 -4.51
CA LYS A 58 5.44 2.62 -4.12
C LYS A 58 4.66 3.87 -4.44
N GLY A 59 4.57 4.80 -3.50
CA GLY A 59 3.97 6.11 -3.72
C GLY A 59 4.74 6.93 -4.78
N LEU A 60 4.00 7.57 -5.69
CA LEU A 60 4.55 8.44 -6.75
C LEU A 60 4.78 9.88 -6.26
N ASN A 61 5.15 10.07 -5.00
CA ASN A 61 5.49 11.39 -4.47
C ASN A 61 6.84 11.85 -5.06
N PRO A 62 7.06 13.16 -5.26
CA PRO A 62 8.33 13.69 -5.73
C PRO A 62 9.52 13.29 -4.85
N ASP A 63 10.72 13.34 -5.44
CA ASP A 63 12.00 13.13 -4.75
C ASP A 63 12.10 11.81 -3.98
N GLU A 64 11.49 10.74 -4.51
CA GLU A 64 11.42 9.42 -3.85
C GLU A 64 10.71 9.48 -2.48
N GLY A 65 9.89 10.50 -2.26
CA GLY A 65 9.23 10.78 -1.00
C GLY A 65 8.03 9.89 -0.71
N GLY A 66 7.71 8.91 -1.57
CA GLY A 66 6.50 8.10 -1.46
C GLY A 66 6.55 7.04 -0.37
N ALA A 67 5.37 6.59 0.05
CA ALA A 67 5.24 5.46 0.96
C ALA A 67 5.63 4.15 0.27
N HIS A 68 6.21 3.22 1.02
CA HIS A 68 6.39 1.84 0.57
C HIS A 68 5.27 0.98 1.16
N MET A 69 4.44 0.41 0.31
CA MET A 69 3.53 -0.66 0.70
C MET A 69 4.32 -1.97 0.74
N VAL A 70 4.29 -2.66 1.87
CA VAL A 70 5.15 -3.80 2.13
C VAL A 70 4.43 -4.97 2.78
N HIS A 71 4.99 -6.15 2.58
CA HIS A 71 4.66 -7.36 3.33
C HIS A 71 5.91 -8.00 3.91
N TYR A 72 5.76 -8.64 5.06
CA TYR A 72 6.81 -9.37 5.74
C TYR A 72 6.25 -10.55 6.53
N THR A 73 6.84 -11.73 6.35
CA THR A 73 6.56 -12.93 7.15
C THR A 73 7.62 -13.12 8.23
N THR A 74 7.21 -13.37 9.47
CA THR A 74 8.09 -13.69 10.60
C THR A 74 8.52 -15.16 10.57
N ASP A 75 9.63 -15.49 11.24
CA ASP A 75 10.09 -16.88 11.40
C ASP A 75 9.06 -17.80 12.09
N SER A 76 8.18 -17.23 12.90
CA SER A 76 7.10 -17.95 13.58
C SER A 76 5.83 -18.10 12.73
N GLY A 77 5.86 -17.67 11.46
CA GLY A 77 4.72 -17.73 10.54
C GLY A 77 3.68 -16.62 10.72
N GLY A 78 3.99 -15.57 11.49
CA GLY A 78 3.16 -14.37 11.54
C GLY A 78 3.41 -13.48 10.34
N GLU A 79 2.47 -12.60 10.01
CA GLU A 79 2.58 -11.72 8.84
C GLU A 79 2.32 -10.26 9.23
N VAL A 80 3.02 -9.35 8.53
CA VAL A 80 2.86 -7.91 8.68
C VAL A 80 2.62 -7.33 7.29
N PHE A 81 1.50 -6.64 7.13
CA PHE A 81 1.23 -5.80 5.97
C PHE A 81 1.20 -4.34 6.41
N SER A 82 1.93 -3.47 5.70
CA SER A 82 1.94 -2.04 5.97
C SER A 82 1.83 -1.25 4.68
N VAL A 83 0.94 -0.27 4.66
CA VAL A 83 0.76 0.66 3.53
C VAL A 83 1.71 1.86 3.61
N GLY A 84 2.29 2.11 4.79
CA GLY A 84 3.27 3.17 5.02
C GLY A 84 2.75 4.60 4.82
N SER A 85 1.44 4.86 4.94
CA SER A 85 0.90 6.21 4.74
C SER A 85 -0.29 6.56 5.64
N ILE A 86 -0.27 7.79 6.18
CA ILE A 86 -1.38 8.38 6.93
C ILE A 86 -2.64 8.55 6.08
N THR A 87 -2.52 8.83 4.78
CA THR A 87 -3.70 9.15 3.94
C THR A 87 -4.50 7.93 3.50
N TRP A 88 -3.97 6.71 3.68
CA TRP A 88 -4.63 5.48 3.26
C TRP A 88 -6.08 5.34 3.78
N PRO A 89 -6.38 5.54 5.08
CA PRO A 89 -7.74 5.37 5.60
C PRO A 89 -8.76 6.33 4.96
N ALA A 90 -8.32 7.53 4.56
CA ALA A 90 -9.19 8.50 3.91
C ALA A 90 -9.56 8.12 2.46
N CYS A 91 -8.91 7.09 1.90
CA CYS A 91 -9.14 6.62 0.54
C CYS A 91 -10.01 5.35 0.51
N ILE A 92 -10.11 4.59 1.62
CA ILE A 92 -10.82 3.30 1.69
C ILE A 92 -12.28 3.39 1.22
N LEU A 93 -12.98 4.49 1.50
CA LEU A 93 -14.42 4.61 1.18
C LEU A 93 -14.70 5.15 -0.24
N VAL A 94 -13.66 5.59 -0.95
CA VAL A 94 -13.81 6.33 -2.22
C VAL A 94 -12.90 5.85 -3.34
N ASP A 95 -12.00 4.90 -3.07
CA ASP A 95 -11.11 4.29 -4.04
C ASP A 95 -11.24 2.76 -3.99
N ASP A 96 -11.76 2.18 -5.08
CA ASP A 96 -12.11 0.76 -5.15
C ASP A 96 -10.88 -0.15 -4.97
N HIS A 97 -9.72 0.25 -5.49
CA HIS A 97 -8.48 -0.52 -5.35
C HIS A 97 -7.98 -0.50 -3.91
N VAL A 98 -7.98 0.66 -3.26
CA VAL A 98 -7.63 0.79 -1.82
C VAL A 98 -8.57 -0.05 -0.97
N ALA A 99 -9.87 0.00 -1.24
CA ALA A 99 -10.88 -0.80 -0.54
C ALA A 99 -10.63 -2.30 -0.71
N GLN A 100 -10.42 -2.76 -1.94
CA GLN A 100 -10.23 -4.17 -2.26
C GLN A 100 -8.92 -4.72 -1.67
N ILE A 101 -7.81 -3.98 -1.75
CA ILE A 101 -6.53 -4.37 -1.13
C ILE A 101 -6.70 -4.48 0.40
N THR A 102 -7.36 -3.51 1.03
CA THR A 102 -7.62 -3.55 2.47
C THR A 102 -8.47 -4.76 2.87
N LYS A 103 -9.51 -5.06 2.08
CA LYS A 103 -10.35 -6.24 2.27
C LYS A 103 -9.54 -7.53 2.19
N ASN A 104 -8.74 -7.70 1.14
CA ASN A 104 -7.91 -8.90 0.94
C ASN A 104 -7.02 -9.14 2.17
N VAL A 105 -6.36 -8.09 2.69
CA VAL A 105 -5.48 -8.21 3.86
C VAL A 105 -6.23 -8.64 5.11
N ILE A 106 -7.40 -8.05 5.37
CA ILE A 106 -8.22 -8.43 6.53
C ILE A 106 -8.69 -9.88 6.39
N GLU A 107 -9.15 -10.28 5.21
CA GLU A 107 -9.63 -11.65 4.97
C GLU A 107 -8.50 -12.66 5.15
N THR A 108 -7.32 -12.44 4.55
CA THR A 108 -6.16 -13.34 4.69
C THR A 108 -5.69 -13.45 6.14
N PHE A 109 -5.68 -12.37 6.93
CA PHE A 109 -5.21 -12.40 8.31
C PHE A 109 -6.24 -12.92 9.33
N THR A 110 -7.50 -13.13 8.92
CA THR A 110 -8.56 -13.60 9.82
C THR A 110 -9.06 -15.01 9.50
N THR A 111 -8.50 -15.66 8.48
CA THR A 111 -8.68 -17.08 8.16
C THR A 111 -7.60 -17.95 8.78
#